data_AF-X1KLP6-F1
#
_entry.id   AF-X1KLP6-F1
#
_cell.length_a   1.000
_cell.length_b   1.000
_cell.length_c   1.000
_cell.angle_alpha   90.00
_cell.angle_beta   90.00
_cell.angle_gamma   90.00
#
_symmetry.space_group_name_H-M   'P 1'
#
loop_
_entity.id
_entity.type
_entity.pdbx_description
1 polymer ?
#
loop_
_entity_poly.entity_id
_entity_poly.type
_entity_poly.pdbx_seq_one_letter_code
_entity_poly.pdbx_strand_id
1 'polypeptide(L)'
;CHLCGEELKKTKGMSQDAYRYELEKGAHIKCLREQKAILQKHEISGDEYLHAVVNGIFELFPKLSDTKALQDYNSQIKKMGEEMDEKFPYLKEVKEKMMDEAKEQAVEKEEQKSEVGKEEQGAK
;
A
#
# COMPACT_ATOMS: atom_id res chain seq x y z
N CYS A 1 -11.42 -8.10 -17.92
CA CYS A 1 -10.14 -7.46 -17.63
C CYS A 1 -10.37 -6.43 -16.54
N HIS A 2 -9.81 -6.63 -15.36
CA HIS A 2 -10.03 -5.72 -14.23
C HIS A 2 -9.41 -4.32 -14.43
N LEU A 3 -8.52 -4.16 -15.42
CA LEU A 3 -7.86 -2.87 -15.70
C LEU A 3 -8.64 -2.01 -16.70
N CYS A 4 -9.19 -2.59 -17.78
CA CYS A 4 -9.89 -1.83 -18.82
C CYS A 4 -11.41 -2.09 -18.89
N GLY A 5 -11.95 -3.03 -18.10
CA GLY A 5 -13.37 -3.37 -18.07
C GLY A 5 -13.85 -4.31 -19.19
N GLU A 6 -13.05 -4.55 -20.23
CA GLU A 6 -13.44 -5.42 -21.34
C GLU A 6 -13.31 -6.92 -21.00
N GLU A 7 -14.07 -7.77 -21.69
CA GLU A 7 -14.01 -9.23 -21.53
C GLU A 7 -12.65 -9.81 -21.97
N LEU A 8 -12.21 -10.86 -21.27
CA LEU A 8 -11.04 -11.64 -21.68
C LEU A 8 -11.48 -12.66 -22.73
N LYS A 9 -10.99 -12.52 -23.97
CA LYS A 9 -11.29 -13.42 -25.09
C LYS A 9 -10.03 -13.83 -25.80
N LYS A 10 -9.98 -15.09 -26.23
CA LYS A 10 -8.87 -15.59 -27.05
C LYS A 10 -8.92 -14.92 -28.42
N THR A 11 -7.92 -14.10 -28.72
CA THR A 11 -7.83 -13.41 -30.02
C THR A 11 -7.14 -14.28 -31.07
N LYS A 12 -7.39 -13.97 -32.35
CA LYS A 12 -6.79 -14.70 -33.48
C LYS A 12 -5.26 -14.46 -33.47
N GLY A 13 -4.49 -15.55 -33.42
CA GLY A 13 -3.02 -15.50 -33.35
C GLY A 13 -2.45 -15.54 -31.92
N MET A 14 -3.29 -15.54 -30.89
CA MET A 14 -2.87 -15.70 -29.51
C MET A 14 -2.59 -17.17 -29.16
N SER A 15 -1.46 -17.44 -28.51
CA SER A 15 -1.16 -18.79 -27.99
C SER A 15 -2.12 -19.16 -26.84
N GLN A 16 -2.33 -20.47 -26.64
CA GLN A 16 -3.15 -20.95 -25.52
C GLN A 16 -2.55 -20.54 -24.16
N ASP A 17 -1.22 -20.55 -24.04
CA ASP A 17 -0.55 -20.16 -22.79
C ASP A 17 -0.73 -18.68 -22.48
N ALA A 18 -0.67 -17.80 -23.49
CA ALA A 18 -0.92 -16.39 -23.31
C ALA A 18 -2.37 -16.13 -22.89
N TYR A 19 -3.35 -16.84 -23.47
CA TYR A 19 -4.74 -16.71 -23.07
C TYR A 19 -4.98 -17.24 -21.65
N ARG A 20 -4.38 -18.39 -21.29
CA ARG A 20 -4.44 -18.92 -19.93
C ARG A 20 -3.83 -17.94 -18.91
N TYR A 21 -2.71 -17.31 -19.27
CA TYR A 21 -2.09 -16.28 -18.44
C TYR A 21 -3.01 -15.07 -18.23
N GLU A 22 -3.69 -14.59 -19.27
CA GLU A 22 -4.66 -13.50 -19.13
C GLU A 22 -5.84 -13.88 -18.21
N LEU A 23 -6.34 -15.11 -18.32
CA LEU A 23 -7.39 -15.62 -17.43
C LEU A 23 -6.92 -15.71 -15.98
N GLU A 24 -5.72 -16.26 -15.74
CA GLU A 24 -5.14 -16.37 -14.39
C GLU A 24 -4.94 -15.01 -13.74
N LYS A 25 -4.43 -14.02 -14.50
CA LYS A 25 -4.22 -12.66 -14.00
C LYS A 25 -5.48 -11.80 -14.03
N GLY A 26 -6.56 -12.27 -14.65
CA GLY A 26 -7.80 -11.51 -14.79
C GLY A 26 -7.67 -10.22 -15.60
N ALA A 27 -6.61 -10.05 -16.40
CA ALA A 27 -6.34 -8.86 -17.20
C ALA A 27 -5.61 -9.19 -18.50
N HIS A 28 -5.80 -8.35 -19.52
CA HIS A 28 -5.07 -8.48 -20.78
C HIS A 28 -3.57 -8.23 -20.56
N ILE A 29 -2.71 -8.95 -21.29
CA ILE A 29 -1.25 -8.79 -21.23
C ILE A 29 -0.85 -7.35 -21.54
N LYS A 30 -1.53 -6.70 -22.49
CA LYS A 30 -1.27 -5.29 -22.83
C LYS A 30 -1.56 -4.37 -21.65
N CYS A 31 -2.71 -4.52 -21.00
CA CYS A 31 -3.09 -3.71 -19.85
C CYS A 31 -2.13 -3.90 -18.68
N LEU A 32 -1.69 -5.13 -18.41
CA LEU A 32 -0.70 -5.43 -17.37
C LEU A 32 0.66 -4.76 -17.66
N ARG A 33 1.11 -4.74 -18.92
CA ARG A 33 2.34 -4.05 -19.33
C ARG A 33 2.23 -2.54 -19.14
N GLU A 34 1.09 -1.97 -19.50
CA GLU A 34 0.83 -0.53 -19.36
C GLU A 34 0.76 -0.12 -17.89
N GLN A 35 0.04 -0.88 -17.06
CA GLN A 35 0.02 -0.68 -15.61
C GLN A 35 1.44 -0.72 -15.03
N LYS A 36 2.25 -1.71 -15.39
CA LYS A 36 3.65 -1.80 -14.93
C LYS A 36 4.47 -0.58 -15.36
N ALA A 37 4.31 -0.10 -16.59
CA ALA A 37 5.01 1.08 -17.08
C ALA A 37 4.60 2.35 -16.31
N ILE A 38 3.32 2.50 -15.97
CA ILE A 38 2.81 3.61 -15.14
C ILE A 38 3.43 3.55 -13.74
N LEU A 39 3.38 2.38 -13.08
CA LEU A 39 3.95 2.23 -11.74
C LEU A 39 5.45 2.56 -11.73
N GLN A 40 6.21 2.08 -12.72
CA GLN A 40 7.63 2.39 -12.87
C GLN A 40 7.88 3.88 -13.13
N LYS A 41 7.08 4.53 -13.97
CA LYS A 41 7.21 5.97 -14.27
C LYS A 41 7.03 6.83 -13.02
N HIS A 42 6.18 6.39 -12.09
CA HIS A 42 5.91 7.09 -10.84
C HIS A 42 6.74 6.57 -9.66
N GLU A 43 7.69 5.67 -9.90
CA GLU A 43 8.52 5.05 -8.87
C GLU A 43 7.72 4.36 -7.76
N ILE A 44 6.50 3.90 -8.09
CA ILE A 44 5.61 3.23 -7.16
C ILE A 44 5.90 1.72 -7.20
N SER A 45 6.26 1.17 -6.05
CA SER A 45 6.40 -0.28 -5.87
C SER A 45 5.06 -1.00 -5.90
N GLY A 46 5.08 -2.31 -6.14
CA GLY A 46 3.86 -3.13 -6.11
C GLY A 46 3.14 -3.09 -4.76
N ASP A 47 3.90 -3.05 -3.67
CA ASP A 47 3.36 -2.99 -2.31
C ASP A 47 2.73 -1.63 -2.03
N GLU A 48 3.36 -0.53 -2.42
CA GLU A 48 2.78 0.82 -2.29
C GLU A 48 1.48 0.96 -3.07
N TYR A 49 1.44 0.44 -4.30
CA TYR A 49 0.21 0.43 -5.09
C TYR A 49 -0.89 -0.41 -4.43
N LEU A 50 -0.55 -1.59 -3.90
CA LEU A 50 -1.50 -2.45 -3.20
C LEU A 50 -2.04 -1.75 -1.94
N HIS A 51 -1.17 -1.14 -1.14
CA HIS A 51 -1.56 -0.38 0.04
C HIS A 51 -2.49 0.78 -0.32
N ALA A 52 -2.18 1.54 -1.37
CA ALA A 52 -3.02 2.64 -1.83
C ALA A 52 -4.42 2.15 -2.24
N VAL A 53 -4.51 1.06 -3.00
CA VAL A 53 -5.79 0.49 -3.43
C VAL A 53 -6.61 -0.03 -2.24
N VAL A 54 -5.97 -0.77 -1.33
CA VAL A 54 -6.64 -1.31 -0.13
C VAL A 54 -7.13 -0.18 0.77
N ASN A 55 -6.30 0.84 1.01
CA ASN A 55 -6.69 2.00 1.82
C ASN A 55 -7.86 2.75 1.17
N GLY A 56 -7.83 2.96 -0.15
CA GLY A 56 -8.95 3.58 -0.88
C GLY A 56 -10.26 2.80 -0.76
N ILE A 57 -10.21 1.46 -0.69
CA ILE A 57 -11.40 0.64 -0.42
C ILE A 57 -11.95 0.92 0.98
N PHE A 58 -11.11 1.02 2.00
CA PHE A 58 -11.56 1.34 3.35
C PHE A 58 -12.07 2.78 3.50
N GLU A 59 -11.51 3.73 2.76
CA GLU A 59 -12.04 5.10 2.71
C GLU A 59 -13.44 5.15 2.10
N LEU A 60 -13.67 4.42 1.01
CA LEU A 60 -14.97 4.35 0.35
C LEU A 60 -16.00 3.52 1.14
N PHE A 61 -15.53 2.50 1.85
CA PHE A 61 -16.37 1.57 2.60
C PHE A 61 -15.87 1.44 4.05
N PRO A 62 -16.02 2.49 4.88
CA PRO A 62 -15.47 2.52 6.23
C PRO A 62 -16.02 1.38 7.09
N LYS A 63 -17.27 0.96 6.88
CA LYS A 63 -17.88 -0.18 7.60
C LYS A 63 -17.14 -1.50 7.44
N LEU A 64 -16.28 -1.65 6.42
CA LEU A 64 -15.42 -2.83 6.29
C LEU A 64 -14.43 -2.94 7.45
N SER A 65 -14.04 -1.81 8.07
CA SER A 65 -13.18 -1.80 9.27
C SER A 65 -13.81 -2.54 10.45
N ASP A 66 -15.14 -2.51 10.53
CA ASP A 66 -15.91 -3.02 11.65
C ASP A 66 -16.37 -4.46 11.42
N THR A 67 -15.99 -5.06 10.30
CA THR A 67 -16.34 -6.44 10.00
C THR A 67 -15.60 -7.37 10.95
N LYS A 68 -16.32 -8.40 11.44
CA LYS A 68 -15.73 -9.44 12.27
C LYS A 68 -14.52 -10.10 11.61
N ALA A 69 -14.58 -10.30 10.29
CA ALA A 69 -13.47 -10.88 9.53
C ALA A 69 -12.17 -10.05 9.64
N LEU A 70 -12.27 -8.72 9.54
CA LEU A 70 -11.10 -7.86 9.70
C LEU A 70 -10.64 -7.78 11.15
N GLN A 71 -11.56 -7.74 12.11
CA GLN A 71 -11.22 -7.79 13.54
C GLN A 71 -10.46 -9.08 13.90
N ASP A 72 -10.93 -10.22 13.39
CA ASP A 72 -10.30 -11.54 13.58
C ASP A 72 -8.91 -11.58 12.92
N TYR A 73 -8.78 -11.04 11.70
CA TYR A 73 -7.50 -10.92 11.01
C TYR A 73 -6.50 -10.04 11.79
N ASN A 74 -6.91 -8.85 12.23
CA ASN A 74 -6.08 -7.95 13.01
C ASN A 74 -5.64 -8.57 14.35
N SER A 75 -6.54 -9.34 14.99
CA SER A 75 -6.22 -10.09 16.20
C SER A 75 -5.14 -11.17 15.95
N GLN A 76 -5.19 -11.87 14.81
CA GLN A 76 -4.15 -12.83 14.43
C GLN A 76 -2.81 -12.16 14.15
N ILE A 77 -2.81 -11.04 13.42
CA ILE A 77 -1.60 -10.25 13.15
C ILE A 77 -0.97 -9.77 14.45
N LYS A 78 -1.79 -9.30 15.41
CA LYS A 78 -1.31 -8.88 16.73
C LYS A 78 -0.62 -10.03 17.47
N LYS A 79 -1.27 -11.20 17.56
CA LYS A 79 -0.69 -12.39 18.21
C LYS A 79 0.60 -12.85 17.54
N MET A 80 0.64 -12.85 16.21
CA MET A 80 1.85 -13.16 15.46
C MET A 80 2.98 -12.18 15.78
N GLY A 81 2.66 -10.89 15.90
CA GLY A 81 3.61 -9.86 16.32
C GLY A 81 4.17 -10.09 17.73
N GLU A 82 3.29 -10.43 18.68
CA GLU A 82 3.70 -10.79 20.05
C GLU A 82 4.62 -12.03 20.07
N GLU A 83 4.27 -13.09 19.34
CA GLU A 83 5.11 -14.29 19.21
C GLU A 83 6.47 -13.99 18.54
N MET A 84 6.50 -13.08 17.56
CA MET A 84 7.75 -12.65 16.93
C MET A 84 8.63 -11.85 17.89
N ASP A 85 8.05 -10.94 18.66
CA ASP A 85 8.79 -10.13 19.63
C ASP A 85 9.33 -11.00 20.78
N GLU A 86 8.60 -12.06 21.18
CA GLU A 86 9.08 -13.06 22.16
C GLU A 86 10.26 -13.88 21.62
N LYS A 87 10.17 -14.36 20.37
CA LYS A 87 11.22 -15.17 19.75
C LYS A 87 12.44 -14.36 19.33
N PHE A 88 12.24 -13.09 18.98
CA PHE A 88 13.28 -12.20 18.48
C PHE A 88 13.26 -10.86 19.21
N PRO A 89 13.74 -10.80 20.48
CA PRO A 89 13.68 -9.58 21.30
C PRO A 89 14.37 -8.37 20.67
N TYR A 90 15.41 -8.59 19.86
CA TYR A 90 16.08 -7.52 19.13
C TYR A 90 15.16 -6.79 18.12
N LEU A 91 14.19 -7.49 17.52
CA LEU A 91 13.22 -6.83 16.63
C LEU A 91 12.34 -5.83 17.39
N LYS A 92 12.05 -6.11 18.66
CA LYS A 92 11.33 -5.17 19.53
C LYS A 92 12.16 -3.91 19.80
N GLU A 93 13.44 -4.07 20.16
CA GLU A 93 14.34 -2.93 20.37
C GLU A 93 14.52 -2.08 19.10
N VAL A 94 14.61 -2.72 17.93
CA VAL A 94 14.69 -2.01 16.65
C VAL A 94 13.39 -1.26 16.35
N LYS A 95 12.22 -1.87 16.58
CA LYS A 95 10.91 -1.21 16.41
C LYS A 95 10.77 0.01 17.31
N GLU A 96 11.16 -0.10 18.58
CA GLU A 96 11.09 1.00 19.54
C GLU A 96 11.99 2.17 19.10
N LYS A 97 13.25 1.89 18.72
CA LYS A 97 14.16 2.91 18.19
C LYS A 97 13.61 3.59 16.93
N MET A 98 13.08 2.81 15.98
CA MET A 98 12.50 3.37 14.75
C MET A 98 11.25 4.22 15.03
N MET A 99 10.44 3.88 16.04
CA MET A 99 9.30 4.72 16.44
C MET A 99 9.74 6.03 17.08
N ASP A 100 10.76 5.99 17.93
CA ASP A 100 11.28 7.19 18.60
C ASP A 100 11.94 8.13 17.58
N GLU A 101 12.75 7.59 16.65
CA GLU A 101 13.32 8.35 15.53
C GLU A 101 12.23 8.95 14.62
N ALA A 102 11.15 8.21 14.34
CA ALA A 102 10.03 8.73 13.54
C ALA A 102 9.25 9.85 14.24
N LYS A 103 9.11 9.77 15.57
CA LYS A 103 8.47 10.83 16.38
C LYS A 103 9.34 12.08 16.43
N GLU A 104 10.64 11.93 16.65
CA GLU A 104 11.59 13.06 16.63
C GLU A 104 11.55 13.77 15.27
N GLN A 105 11.60 13.04 14.16
CA GLN A 105 11.49 13.63 12.82
C GLN A 105 10.13 14.29 12.54
N ALA A 106 9.04 13.81 13.15
CA ALA A 106 7.73 14.44 13.02
C ALA A 106 7.65 15.77 13.77
N VAL A 107 8.24 15.85 14.97
CA VAL A 107 8.34 17.07 15.77
C VAL A 107 9.21 18.12 15.07
N GLU A 108 10.39 17.74 14.57
CA GLU A 108 11.27 18.64 13.81
C GLU A 108 10.58 19.20 12.56
N LYS A 109 9.79 18.37 11.85
CA LYS A 109 8.99 18.82 10.69
C LYS A 109 7.86 19.79 11.06
N GLU A 110 7.26 19.67 12.25
CA GLU A 110 6.26 20.62 12.75
C GLU A 110 6.90 21.93 13.23
N GLU A 111 8.08 21.86 13.87
CA GLU A 111 8.85 23.06 14.27
C GLU A 111 9.32 23.85 13.05
N GLN A 112 9.88 23.19 12.02
CA GLN A 112 10.27 23.86 10.77
C GLN A 112 9.08 24.50 10.04
N LYS A 113 7.89 23.86 10.04
CA LYS A 113 6.68 24.47 9.46
C LYS A 113 6.18 25.69 10.24
N SER A 114 6.37 25.73 11.55
CA SER A 114 5.91 26.82 12.41
C SER A 114 6.89 28.00 12.47
N GLU A 115 8.18 27.79 12.21
CA GLU A 115 9.15 28.89 12.00
C GLU A 115 8.94 29.61 10.66
N VAL A 116 8.76 28.87 9.56
CA VAL A 116 8.49 29.45 8.22
C VAL A 116 7.17 30.26 8.21
N GLY A 117 6.14 29.81 8.96
CA GLY A 117 4.88 30.54 9.08
C GLY A 117 4.94 31.84 9.91
N LYS A 118 5.97 32.01 10.75
CA LYS A 118 6.18 33.24 11.54
C LYS A 118 6.92 34.33 10.77
N GLU A 119 7.79 33.96 9.81
CA GLU A 119 8.47 34.95 8.97
C GLU A 119 7.53 35.65 7.98
N GLU A 120 6.47 34.99 7.49
CA GLU A 120 5.49 35.63 6.58
C GLU A 120 4.53 36.62 7.27
N GLN A 121 4.38 36.58 8.60
CA GLN A 121 3.50 37.49 9.34
C GLN A 121 4.21 38.73 9.92
N GLY A 122 5.55 38.79 9.84
CA GLY A 122 6.35 39.93 10.27
C GLY A 122 6.61 40.99 9.19
N ALA A 123 6.18 40.76 7.95
CA ALA A 123 6.35 41.67 6.83
C ALA A 123 5.01 42.30 6.39
N LYS A 124 4.40 43.12 7.25
CA LYS A 124 3.36 44.08 6.86
C LYS A 124 3.52 45.40 7.61
#